data_AF-A0A7V5QA05-F1
#
_entry.id   AF-A0A7V5QA05-F1
#
_cell.length_a   1.000
_cell.length_b   1.000
_cell.length_c   1.000
_cell.angle_alpha   90.00
_cell.angle_beta   90.00
_cell.angle_gamma   90.00
#
_symmetry.space_group_name_H-M   'P 1'
#
loop_
_entity.id
_entity.type
_entity.pdbx_description
1 polymer ?
#
loop_
_entity_poly.entity_id
_entity_poly.type
_entity_poly.pdbx_seq_one_letter_code
_entity_poly.pdbx_strand_id
1 'polypeptide(L)'
;MFAVISTGGKQYKVSQGDLLDVEKLEGEIGDQVVLDKVLMLGGEKPLIGTPFVEGASVAAEIINQTRAAKIIVFKKKRRKNYRRKKGHRQHITVLKIADILTNGARPEAAAKPAGKKAPAKAAKTDEAKVAPLFKAPEGAADDLKKISGVGPVLEKKLNELGITTFAQVAAFSKEDIDRVDDALSFKGRIERDNWLEQASKLAAENK
;
A
#
# COMPACT_ATOMS: atom_id res chain seq x y z
N MET A 1 -33.26 13.38 -6.90
CA MET A 1 -32.55 13.22 -8.19
C MET A 1 -31.68 11.97 -8.09
N PHE A 2 -31.61 11.16 -9.15
CA PHE A 2 -30.73 9.98 -9.19
C PHE A 2 -29.96 9.95 -10.51
N ALA A 3 -28.87 9.20 -10.57
CA ALA A 3 -28.10 8.97 -11.79
C ALA A 3 -27.92 7.48 -12.04
N VAL A 4 -27.74 7.08 -13.30
CA VAL A 4 -27.25 5.76 -13.66
C VAL A 4 -25.81 5.92 -14.13
N ILE A 5 -24.87 5.36 -13.37
CA ILE A 5 -23.43 5.44 -13.65
C ILE A 5 -22.90 4.12 -14.18
N SER A 6 -21.84 4.17 -14.97
CA SER A 6 -21.10 2.99 -15.44
C SER A 6 -19.71 2.95 -14.84
N THR A 7 -19.45 1.97 -13.98
CA THR A 7 -18.14 1.77 -13.34
C THR A 7 -17.83 0.29 -13.18
N GLY A 8 -16.55 -0.09 -13.36
CA GLY A 8 -16.13 -1.49 -13.28
C GLY A 8 -16.85 -2.43 -14.28
N GLY A 9 -17.35 -1.89 -15.40
CA GLY A 9 -18.12 -2.65 -16.40
C GLY A 9 -19.56 -2.96 -16.00
N LYS A 10 -20.06 -2.39 -14.90
CA LYS A 10 -21.43 -2.56 -14.40
C LYS A 10 -22.13 -1.20 -14.33
N GLN A 11 -23.46 -1.22 -14.39
CA GLN A 11 -24.29 -0.03 -14.23
C GLN A 11 -24.95 -0.01 -12.86
N TYR A 12 -24.93 1.15 -12.21
CA TYR A 12 -25.53 1.33 -10.88
C TYR A 12 -26.44 2.54 -10.87
N LYS A 13 -27.62 2.39 -10.25
CA LYS A 13 -28.49 3.52 -9.92
C LYS A 13 -27.99 4.10 -8.59
N VAL A 14 -27.72 5.39 -8.57
CA VAL A 14 -27.18 6.10 -7.42
C VAL A 14 -27.96 7.38 -7.12
N SER A 15 -28.15 7.65 -5.84
CA SER A 15 -28.68 8.91 -5.31
C SER A 15 -27.67 9.51 -4.34
N GLN A 16 -27.81 10.79 -4.04
CA GLN A 16 -26.98 11.46 -3.05
C GLN A 16 -27.08 10.75 -1.68
N GLY A 17 -25.93 10.48 -1.05
CA GLY A 17 -25.83 9.82 0.26
C GLY A 17 -25.76 8.29 0.20
N ASP A 18 -25.97 7.67 -0.96
CA ASP A 18 -25.98 6.21 -1.10
C ASP A 18 -24.58 5.61 -0.88
N LEU A 19 -24.56 4.38 -0.34
CA LEU A 19 -23.38 3.53 -0.23
C LEU A 19 -23.35 2.53 -1.38
N LEU A 20 -22.24 2.49 -2.10
CA LEU A 20 -22.08 1.64 -3.28
C LEU A 20 -20.80 0.82 -3.24
N ASP A 21 -20.94 -0.50 -3.36
CA ASP A 21 -19.82 -1.42 -3.56
C ASP A 21 -19.48 -1.50 -5.05
N VAL A 22 -18.25 -1.09 -5.39
CA VAL A 22 -17.74 -1.12 -6.77
C VAL A 22 -16.46 -1.97 -6.87
N GLU A 23 -16.04 -2.24 -8.11
CA GLU A 23 -14.73 -2.86 -8.37
C GLU A 23 -13.61 -1.98 -7.81
N LYS A 24 -12.40 -2.55 -7.67
CA LYS A 24 -11.25 -1.82 -7.14
C LYS A 24 -11.00 -0.53 -7.94
N LEU A 25 -10.98 0.59 -7.23
CA LEU A 25 -10.55 1.91 -7.73
C LEU A 25 -9.20 2.30 -7.14
N GLU A 26 -8.51 3.22 -7.80
CA GLU A 26 -7.29 3.85 -7.29
C GLU A 26 -7.67 5.00 -6.33
N GLY A 27 -6.86 5.21 -5.30
CA GLY A 27 -7.10 6.19 -4.23
C GLY A 27 -7.01 5.55 -2.83
N GLU A 28 -6.89 6.40 -1.83
CA GLU A 28 -6.89 6.04 -0.41
C GLU A 28 -8.27 6.27 0.23
N ILE A 29 -8.45 5.80 1.46
CA ILE A 29 -9.68 6.05 2.22
C ILE A 29 -9.79 7.55 2.53
N GLY A 30 -10.93 8.14 2.21
CA GLY A 30 -11.23 9.58 2.34
C GLY A 30 -10.99 10.39 1.07
N ASP A 31 -10.41 9.78 0.02
CA ASP A 31 -10.21 10.48 -1.25
C ASP A 31 -11.54 10.68 -1.99
N GLN A 32 -11.66 11.83 -2.64
CA GLN A 32 -12.75 12.11 -3.57
C GLN A 32 -12.46 11.52 -4.95
N VAL A 33 -13.45 10.83 -5.50
CA VAL A 33 -13.43 10.24 -6.84
C VAL A 33 -14.55 10.85 -7.66
N VAL A 34 -14.22 11.29 -8.87
CA VAL A 34 -15.20 11.77 -9.85
C VAL A 34 -15.51 10.66 -10.85
N LEU A 35 -16.78 10.35 -11.01
CA LEU A 35 -17.29 9.36 -11.95
C LEU A 35 -17.93 10.07 -13.14
N ASP A 36 -17.17 10.19 -14.23
CA ASP A 36 -17.61 10.92 -15.44
C ASP A 36 -18.61 10.13 -16.31
N LYS A 37 -18.65 8.79 -16.16
CA LYS A 37 -19.47 7.91 -17.01
C LYS A 37 -20.91 7.84 -16.51
N VAL A 38 -21.67 8.90 -16.75
CA VAL A 38 -23.09 8.99 -16.42
C VAL A 38 -23.94 8.69 -17.67
N LEU A 39 -24.80 7.68 -17.59
CA LEU A 39 -25.66 7.22 -18.69
C LEU A 39 -27.03 7.93 -18.68
N MET A 40 -27.55 8.22 -17.50
CA MET A 40 -28.89 8.81 -17.34
C MET A 40 -28.93 9.65 -16.06
N LEU A 41 -29.65 10.76 -16.10
CA LEU A 41 -30.08 11.53 -14.94
C LEU A 41 -31.60 11.42 -14.79
N GLY A 42 -32.04 10.98 -13.62
CA GLY A 42 -33.44 10.77 -13.26
C GLY A 42 -33.95 11.81 -12.27
N GLY A 43 -35.15 12.33 -12.54
CA GLY A 43 -35.83 13.37 -11.77
C GLY A 43 -37.18 13.69 -12.40
N GLU A 44 -37.67 14.92 -12.26
CA GLU A 44 -38.92 15.36 -12.92
C GLU A 44 -38.83 15.31 -14.45
N LYS A 45 -37.68 15.70 -15.01
CA LYS A 45 -37.38 15.60 -16.44
C LYS A 45 -36.19 14.67 -16.64
N PRO A 46 -36.41 13.37 -16.95
CA PRO A 46 -35.32 12.44 -17.13
C PRO A 46 -34.50 12.78 -18.38
N LEU A 47 -33.18 12.79 -18.24
CA LEU A 47 -32.22 13.02 -19.33
C LEU A 47 -31.45 11.73 -19.59
N ILE A 48 -31.53 11.22 -20.81
CA ILE A 48 -30.85 9.99 -21.24
C ILE A 48 -29.72 10.38 -22.18
N GLY A 49 -28.52 9.85 -21.93
CA GLY A 49 -27.32 10.13 -22.72
C GLY A 49 -27.22 9.32 -24.01
N THR A 50 -26.37 9.78 -24.93
CA THR A 50 -26.07 9.09 -26.20
C THR A 50 -24.56 9.05 -26.46
N PRO A 51 -23.79 8.10 -25.89
CA PRO A 51 -24.16 7.11 -24.87
C PRO A 51 -24.13 7.65 -23.44
N PHE A 52 -23.46 8.79 -23.21
CA PHE A 52 -23.35 9.44 -21.90
C PHE A 52 -24.04 10.82 -21.92
N VAL A 53 -24.38 11.33 -20.74
CA VAL A 53 -24.90 12.69 -20.59
C VAL A 53 -23.72 13.66 -20.52
N GLU A 54 -23.61 14.56 -21.49
CA GLU A 54 -22.52 15.53 -21.54
C GLU A 54 -22.54 16.47 -20.32
N GLY A 55 -21.38 16.70 -19.71
CA GLY A 55 -21.24 17.57 -18.55
C GLY A 55 -21.85 17.03 -17.24
N ALA A 56 -22.33 15.78 -17.21
CA ALA A 56 -22.75 15.13 -15.99
C ALA A 56 -21.57 14.38 -15.34
N SER A 57 -21.41 14.54 -14.03
CA SER A 57 -20.45 13.76 -13.24
C SER A 57 -21.02 13.45 -11.87
N VAL A 58 -20.57 12.34 -11.27
CA VAL A 58 -20.96 11.98 -9.91
C VAL A 58 -19.73 12.06 -9.01
N ALA A 59 -19.79 12.91 -7.99
CA ALA A 59 -18.77 13.02 -6.98
C ALA A 59 -19.03 11.97 -5.88
N ALA A 60 -18.01 11.20 -5.55
CA ALA A 60 -18.07 10.17 -4.52
C ALA A 60 -16.83 10.23 -3.62
N GLU A 61 -16.96 9.73 -2.40
CA GLU A 61 -15.85 9.58 -1.44
C GLU A 61 -15.56 8.10 -1.22
N ILE A 62 -14.29 7.71 -1.17
CA ILE A 62 -13.88 6.36 -0.80
C ILE A 62 -13.99 6.19 0.71
N ILE A 63 -15.00 5.44 1.18
CA ILE A 63 -15.11 5.14 2.62
C ILE A 63 -14.19 3.99 3.01
N ASN A 64 -14.07 2.98 2.16
CA ASN A 64 -13.34 1.78 2.51
C ASN A 64 -12.83 1.04 1.27
N GLN A 65 -11.71 0.34 1.42
CA GLN A 65 -11.22 -0.63 0.46
C GLN A 65 -11.03 -1.97 1.16
N THR A 66 -11.84 -2.94 0.78
CA THR A 66 -11.86 -4.23 1.46
C THR A 66 -11.88 -5.38 0.45
N ARG A 67 -11.90 -6.61 0.98
CA ARG A 67 -12.06 -7.82 0.18
C ARG A 67 -13.43 -8.41 0.47
N ALA A 68 -14.17 -8.74 -0.57
CA ALA A 68 -15.48 -9.38 -0.48
C ALA A 68 -15.41 -10.71 0.31
N ALA A 69 -16.58 -11.26 0.62
CA ALA A 69 -16.69 -12.57 1.25
C ALA A 69 -15.91 -13.65 0.45
N LYS A 70 -15.35 -14.63 1.16
CA LYS A 70 -14.58 -15.70 0.53
C LYS A 70 -15.51 -16.63 -0.24
N ILE A 71 -15.37 -16.65 -1.56
CA ILE A 71 -16.03 -17.61 -2.43
C ILE A 71 -15.13 -18.84 -2.53
N ILE A 72 -15.70 -20.02 -2.31
CA ILE A 72 -14.97 -21.29 -2.42
C ILE A 72 -15.19 -21.84 -3.83
N VAL A 73 -14.14 -21.81 -4.65
CA VAL A 73 -14.12 -22.47 -5.96
C VAL A 73 -13.73 -23.93 -5.76
N PHE A 74 -14.71 -24.82 -5.88
CA PHE A 74 -14.50 -26.26 -5.78
C PHE A 74 -14.67 -26.93 -7.15
N LYS A 75 -13.64 -27.64 -7.61
CA LYS A 75 -13.63 -28.41 -8.85
C LYS A 75 -13.47 -29.89 -8.51
N LYS A 76 -14.34 -30.77 -9.01
CA LYS A 76 -14.27 -32.23 -8.78
C LYS A 76 -14.63 -32.98 -10.06
N LYS A 77 -13.87 -34.02 -10.39
CA LYS A 77 -14.21 -35.00 -11.44
C LYS A 77 -14.42 -36.37 -10.79
N ARG A 78 -15.62 -36.94 -10.96
CA ARG A 78 -15.99 -38.25 -10.38
C ARG A 78 -15.07 -39.35 -10.94
N ARG A 79 -14.63 -40.28 -10.09
CA ARG A 79 -13.78 -41.45 -10.43
C ARG A 79 -12.42 -41.13 -11.09
N LYS A 80 -11.98 -39.86 -11.11
CA LYS A 80 -10.68 -39.45 -11.66
C LYS A 80 -9.68 -38.98 -10.60
N ASN A 81 -9.96 -39.25 -9.32
CA ASN A 81 -9.21 -38.75 -8.16
C ASN A 81 -8.86 -37.24 -8.23
N TYR A 82 -9.67 -36.46 -8.96
CA TYR A 82 -9.43 -35.03 -9.16
C TYR A 82 -10.43 -34.25 -8.32
N ARG A 83 -9.90 -33.54 -7.32
CA ARG A 83 -10.60 -32.52 -6.55
C ARG A 83 -9.65 -31.36 -6.26
N ARG A 84 -10.10 -30.12 -6.43
CA ARG A 84 -9.37 -28.89 -6.10
C ARG A 84 -10.33 -27.95 -5.37
N LYS A 85 -9.89 -27.39 -4.24
CA LYS A 85 -10.62 -26.38 -3.47
C LYS A 85 -9.72 -25.16 -3.35
N LYS A 86 -10.13 -24.01 -3.91
CA LYS A 86 -9.40 -22.74 -3.82
C LYS A 86 -10.36 -21.65 -3.36
N GLY A 87 -9.91 -20.80 -2.44
CA GLY A 87 -10.66 -19.60 -2.08
C GLY A 87 -10.37 -18.45 -3.05
N HIS A 88 -11.39 -17.68 -3.38
CA HIS A 88 -11.27 -16.38 -4.04
C HIS A 88 -11.87 -15.30 -3.15
N ARG A 89 -11.26 -14.12 -3.11
CA ARG A 89 -11.84 -12.92 -2.50
C ARG A 89 -11.54 -11.75 -3.43
N GLN A 90 -12.60 -11.17 -3.97
CA GLN A 90 -12.53 -10.00 -4.85
C GLN A 90 -12.18 -8.75 -4.06
N HIS A 91 -11.36 -7.86 -4.63
CA HIS A 91 -11.13 -6.54 -4.06
C HIS A 91 -12.30 -5.64 -4.43
N ILE A 92 -12.84 -4.94 -3.44
CA ILE A 92 -13.98 -4.03 -3.61
C ILE A 92 -13.66 -2.70 -2.95
N THR A 93 -14.18 -1.63 -3.53
CA THR A 93 -14.14 -0.28 -2.97
C THR A 93 -15.55 0.13 -2.61
N VAL A 94 -15.76 0.60 -1.38
CA VAL A 94 -17.03 1.11 -0.90
C VAL A 94 -17.01 2.62 -1.05
N LEU A 95 -17.93 3.14 -1.85
CA LEU A 95 -18.08 4.56 -2.14
C LEU A 95 -19.29 5.13 -1.39
N LYS A 96 -19.18 6.38 -0.95
CA LYS A 96 -20.32 7.22 -0.60
C LYS A 96 -20.58 8.19 -1.73
N ILE A 97 -21.81 8.30 -2.19
CA ILE A 97 -22.15 9.31 -3.20
C ILE A 97 -22.32 10.66 -2.51
N ALA A 98 -21.48 11.62 -2.85
CA ALA A 98 -21.47 12.95 -2.25
C ALA A 98 -22.47 13.89 -2.96
N ASP A 99 -22.39 13.97 -4.28
CA ASP A 99 -23.30 14.79 -5.08
C ASP A 99 -23.36 14.34 -6.55
N ILE A 100 -24.44 14.72 -7.23
CA ILE A 100 -24.65 14.51 -8.66
C ILE A 100 -24.57 15.87 -9.35
N LEU A 101 -23.47 16.10 -10.06
CA LEU A 101 -23.15 17.38 -10.69
C LEU A 101 -23.62 17.40 -12.15
N THR A 102 -24.22 18.51 -12.54
CA THR A 102 -24.66 18.80 -13.91
C THR A 102 -23.96 20.04 -14.47
N ASN A 103 -23.90 20.18 -15.79
CA ASN A 103 -23.36 21.35 -16.50
C ASN A 103 -21.83 21.55 -16.39
N GLY A 104 -21.06 20.46 -16.30
CA GLY A 104 -19.60 20.51 -16.29
C GLY A 104 -18.99 20.97 -14.96
N ALA A 105 -19.82 21.12 -13.92
CA ALA A 105 -19.34 21.32 -12.56
C ALA A 105 -18.52 20.09 -12.13
N ARG A 106 -17.29 20.33 -11.67
CA ARG A 106 -16.45 19.35 -10.97
C ARG A 106 -16.43 19.75 -9.49
N PRO A 107 -16.41 18.78 -8.57
CA PRO A 107 -16.36 19.11 -7.15
C PRO A 107 -15.06 19.87 -6.86
N GLU A 108 -15.20 21.01 -6.19
CA GLU A 108 -14.09 21.85 -5.74
C GLU A 108 -13.52 21.25 -4.44
N ALA A 109 -12.73 20.17 -4.57
CA ALA A 109 -11.85 19.65 -3.52
C ALA A 109 -10.88 18.59 -4.06
N ALA A 110 -10.06 18.95 -5.05
CA ALA A 110 -8.78 18.27 -5.31
C ALA A 110 -7.63 18.86 -4.47
N ALA A 111 -7.96 19.58 -3.38
CA ALA A 111 -7.00 20.00 -2.37
C ALA A 111 -6.97 18.95 -1.26
N LYS A 112 -5.92 18.14 -1.29
CA LYS A 112 -5.50 17.17 -0.26
C LYS A 112 -5.86 17.65 1.17
N PRO A 113 -6.54 16.87 2.01
CA PRO A 113 -6.32 16.95 3.44
C PRO A 113 -4.94 16.32 3.71
N ALA A 114 -3.90 17.14 3.70
CA ALA A 114 -2.66 16.80 4.35
C ALA A 114 -2.94 16.60 5.85
N GLY A 115 -2.88 15.35 6.31
CA GLY A 115 -2.77 15.07 7.74
C GLY A 115 -3.81 14.11 8.30
N LYS A 116 -3.64 12.81 8.01
CA LYS A 116 -3.73 11.76 9.03
C LYS A 116 -2.85 10.58 8.62
N LYS A 117 -1.61 10.61 9.14
CA LYS A 117 -0.66 9.49 9.16
C LYS A 117 -1.26 8.32 9.94
N ALA A 118 -1.35 7.15 9.30
CA ALA A 118 -1.08 5.83 9.89
C ALA A 118 -0.86 4.80 8.76
N PRO A 119 -0.01 3.79 8.94
CA PRO A 119 1.13 3.58 8.03
C PRO A 119 0.95 2.50 6.95
N ALA A 120 1.41 2.88 5.76
CA ALA A 120 2.22 2.16 4.78
C ALA A 120 2.17 0.62 4.78
N LYS A 121 1.56 0.07 3.71
CA LYS A 121 1.87 -1.25 3.19
C LYS A 121 2.63 -1.12 1.86
N ALA A 122 3.96 -1.21 1.99
CA ALA A 122 4.92 -1.74 1.02
C ALA A 122 4.59 -1.61 -0.47
N ALA A 123 5.12 -0.56 -1.09
CA ALA A 123 5.48 -0.57 -2.51
C ALA A 123 6.98 -0.87 -2.64
N LYS A 124 7.29 -1.92 -3.40
CA LYS A 124 8.63 -2.26 -3.89
C LYS A 124 8.99 -1.36 -5.06
N THR A 125 10.22 -0.86 -5.09
CA THR A 125 11.13 -0.50 -6.22
C THR A 125 12.12 0.52 -5.63
N ASP A 126 13.41 0.56 -5.92
CA ASP A 126 14.27 -0.09 -6.89
C ASP A 126 15.71 -0.07 -6.32
N GLU A 127 16.55 -0.94 -6.85
CA GLU A 127 17.99 -1.01 -6.57
C GLU A 127 18.69 0.28 -7.04
N ALA A 128 18.70 1.31 -6.19
CA ALA A 128 19.62 2.43 -6.33
C ALA A 128 20.84 2.14 -5.44
N LYS A 129 22.02 2.00 -6.06
CA LYS A 129 23.33 1.93 -5.38
C LYS A 129 23.39 2.98 -4.27
N VAL A 130 23.28 2.53 -3.03
CA VAL A 130 23.42 3.40 -1.86
C VAL A 130 24.90 3.70 -1.72
N ALA A 131 25.27 4.98 -1.79
CA ALA A 131 26.62 5.40 -1.45
C ALA A 131 26.94 4.99 0.00
N PRO A 132 28.19 4.59 0.32
CA PRO A 132 28.52 4.11 1.66
C PRO A 132 28.23 5.20 2.68
N LEU A 133 27.32 4.92 3.62
CA LEU A 133 26.98 5.84 4.72
C LEU A 133 28.12 5.92 5.75
N PHE A 134 28.94 4.87 5.82
CA PHE A 134 30.07 4.79 6.74
C PHE A 134 31.37 4.52 5.98
N LYS A 135 32.46 5.13 6.44
CA LYS A 135 33.80 4.78 5.95
C LYS A 135 34.18 3.44 6.55
N ALA A 136 34.44 2.44 5.71
CA ALA A 136 34.90 1.13 6.17
C ALA A 136 36.25 1.28 6.91
N PRO A 137 36.40 0.73 8.13
CA PRO A 137 37.65 0.77 8.87
C PRO A 137 38.72 -0.09 8.19
N GLU A 138 39.98 0.31 8.30
CA GLU A 138 41.12 -0.49 7.86
C GLU A 138 41.33 -1.66 8.84
N GLY A 139 40.84 -2.84 8.50
CA GLY A 139 40.92 -4.05 9.33
C GLY A 139 40.21 -5.25 8.70
N ALA A 140 40.35 -6.42 9.34
CA ALA A 140 39.62 -7.62 8.94
C ALA A 140 38.10 -7.43 9.20
N ALA A 141 37.27 -7.80 8.23
CA ALA A 141 35.81 -7.75 8.37
C ALA A 141 35.31 -8.87 9.30
N ASP A 142 34.36 -8.54 10.17
CA ASP A 142 33.70 -9.49 11.07
C ASP A 142 32.55 -10.24 10.36
N ASP A 143 32.23 -11.45 10.82
CA ASP A 143 31.05 -12.18 10.36
C ASP A 143 29.78 -11.68 11.07
N LEU A 144 29.16 -10.64 10.50
CA LEU A 144 27.98 -9.98 11.09
C LEU A 144 26.78 -10.91 11.25
N LYS A 145 26.78 -12.10 10.61
CA LYS A 145 25.75 -13.14 10.80
C LYS A 145 25.65 -13.67 12.23
N LYS A 146 26.67 -13.43 13.07
CA LYS A 146 26.62 -13.78 14.51
C LYS A 146 25.62 -12.93 15.30
N ILE A 147 25.19 -11.79 14.78
CA ILE A 147 24.13 -10.97 15.39
C ILE A 147 22.77 -11.58 15.04
N SER A 148 21.94 -11.80 16.05
CA SER A 148 20.57 -12.30 15.89
C SER A 148 19.76 -11.38 14.98
N GLY A 149 19.19 -11.97 13.92
CA GLY A 149 18.41 -11.24 12.92
C GLY A 149 19.21 -10.73 11.73
N VAL A 150 20.55 -10.82 11.74
CA VAL A 150 21.41 -10.55 10.58
C VAL A 150 21.58 -11.83 9.77
N GLY A 151 20.90 -11.91 8.62
CA GLY A 151 21.07 -13.02 7.66
C GLY A 151 22.06 -12.66 6.54
N PRO A 152 22.41 -13.62 5.65
CA PRO A 152 23.36 -13.41 4.55
C PRO A 152 23.00 -12.26 3.60
N VAL A 153 21.69 -12.00 3.41
CA VAL A 153 21.21 -10.88 2.59
C VAL A 153 21.42 -9.54 3.30
N LEU A 154 21.28 -9.52 4.62
CA LEU A 154 21.40 -8.30 5.41
C LEU A 154 22.86 -7.92 5.62
N GLU A 155 23.72 -8.91 5.87
CA GLU A 155 25.16 -8.72 5.89
C GLU A 155 25.68 -8.10 4.59
N LYS A 156 25.25 -8.60 3.42
CA LYS A 156 25.63 -7.99 2.12
C LYS A 156 25.26 -6.51 2.04
N LYS A 157 24.05 -6.15 2.47
CA LYS A 157 23.60 -4.75 2.49
C LYS A 157 24.38 -3.91 3.50
N LEU A 158 24.69 -4.44 4.68
CA LEU A 158 25.51 -3.75 5.67
C LEU A 158 26.92 -3.48 5.13
N ASN A 159 27.53 -4.48 4.48
CA ASN A 159 28.83 -4.33 3.84
C ASN A 159 28.81 -3.29 2.70
N GLU A 160 27.74 -3.26 1.89
CA GLU A 160 27.53 -2.23 0.86
C GLU A 160 27.41 -0.82 1.46
N LEU A 161 26.82 -0.69 2.66
CA LEU A 161 26.72 0.56 3.41
C LEU A 161 28.03 0.96 4.11
N GLY A 162 29.07 0.12 4.06
CA GLY A 162 30.37 0.34 4.70
C GLY A 162 30.45 -0.11 6.16
N ILE A 163 29.48 -0.91 6.63
CA ILE A 163 29.42 -1.49 7.98
C ILE A 163 29.94 -2.93 7.87
N THR A 164 31.16 -3.17 8.32
CA THR A 164 31.87 -4.46 8.15
C THR A 164 32.37 -5.05 9.47
N THR A 165 32.26 -4.35 10.59
CA THR A 165 32.79 -4.79 11.90
C THR A 165 31.76 -4.67 13.03
N PHE A 166 31.88 -5.50 14.06
CA PHE A 166 31.04 -5.43 15.26
C PHE A 166 31.24 -4.12 16.02
N ALA A 167 32.47 -3.58 16.01
CA ALA A 167 32.79 -2.31 16.66
C ALA A 167 32.00 -1.13 16.06
N GLN A 168 31.78 -1.11 14.75
CA GLN A 168 30.95 -0.09 14.10
C GLN A 168 29.50 -0.18 14.55
N VAL A 169 28.93 -1.39 14.57
CA VAL A 169 27.54 -1.61 14.98
C VAL A 169 27.33 -1.22 16.44
N ALA A 170 28.27 -1.57 17.32
CA ALA A 170 28.22 -1.18 18.74
C ALA A 170 28.32 0.34 18.98
N ALA A 171 28.90 1.08 18.04
CA ALA A 171 29.12 2.52 18.14
C ALA A 171 27.99 3.37 17.50
N PHE A 172 26.89 2.76 17.05
CA PHE A 172 25.80 3.52 16.43
C PHE A 172 25.15 4.49 17.43
N SER A 173 25.04 5.75 17.02
CA SER A 173 24.18 6.74 17.66
C SER A 173 22.71 6.51 17.31
N LYS A 174 21.78 7.16 18.01
CA LYS A 174 20.35 7.07 17.71
C LYS A 174 20.04 7.52 16.28
N GLU A 175 20.73 8.56 15.82
CA GLU A 175 20.64 9.08 14.46
C GLU A 175 21.20 8.09 13.42
N ASP A 176 22.24 7.32 13.77
CA ASP A 176 22.81 6.30 12.88
C ASP A 176 21.89 5.08 12.77
N ILE A 177 21.24 4.68 13.88
CA ILE A 177 20.22 3.62 13.88
C ILE A 177 19.10 4.00 12.92
N ASP A 178 18.56 5.22 13.02
CA ASP A 178 17.48 5.70 12.16
C ASP A 178 17.89 5.69 10.68
N ARG A 179 19.11 6.15 10.36
CA ARG A 179 19.65 6.14 8.99
C ARG A 179 19.82 4.73 8.43
N VAL A 180 20.33 3.80 9.24
CA VAL A 180 20.53 2.41 8.83
C VAL A 180 19.21 1.68 8.71
N ASP A 181 18.26 1.91 9.62
CA ASP A 181 16.91 1.34 9.57
C ASP A 181 16.13 1.80 8.32
N ASP A 182 16.26 3.08 7.96
CA ASP A 182 15.67 3.64 6.75
C ASP A 182 16.34 3.07 5.49
N ALA A 183 17.68 3.04 5.45
CA ALA A 183 18.43 2.49 4.31
C ALA A 183 18.16 0.99 4.09
N LEU A 184 17.99 0.23 5.17
CA LEU A 184 17.68 -1.20 5.12
C LEU A 184 16.18 -1.48 4.90
N SER A 185 15.34 -0.44 4.95
CA SER A 185 13.87 -0.54 4.88
C SER A 185 13.26 -1.44 5.98
N PHE A 186 13.90 -1.50 7.15
CA PHE A 186 13.50 -2.34 8.29
C PHE A 186 13.47 -1.53 9.59
N LYS A 187 12.54 -0.57 9.68
CA LYS A 187 12.38 0.29 10.86
C LYS A 187 12.22 -0.50 12.17
N GLY A 188 13.05 -0.17 13.16
CA GLY A 188 13.00 -0.64 14.54
C GLY A 188 13.60 -2.03 14.78
N ARG A 189 14.28 -2.64 13.81
CA ARG A 189 14.80 -4.00 13.98
C ARG A 189 16.09 -4.02 14.80
N ILE A 190 16.95 -3.03 14.62
CA ILE A 190 18.23 -2.92 15.33
C ILE A 190 17.99 -2.85 16.86
N GLU A 191 16.99 -2.06 17.28
CA GLU A 191 16.58 -1.95 18.67
C GLU A 191 15.86 -3.21 19.16
N ARG A 192 14.86 -3.72 18.43
CA ARG A 192 14.08 -4.89 18.85
C ARG A 192 14.92 -6.15 19.01
N ASP A 193 15.87 -6.36 18.09
CA ASP A 193 16.73 -7.53 18.08
C ASP A 193 18.02 -7.28 18.88
N ASN A 194 18.11 -6.19 19.66
CA ASN A 194 19.24 -5.82 20.56
C ASN A 194 20.62 -5.92 19.89
N TRP A 195 20.78 -5.34 18.70
CA TRP A 195 22.03 -5.45 17.93
C TRP A 195 23.22 -4.81 18.63
N LEU A 196 23.03 -3.65 19.29
CA LEU A 196 24.11 -2.93 19.97
C LEU A 196 24.77 -3.77 21.07
N GLU A 197 23.96 -4.38 21.93
CA GLU A 197 24.45 -5.21 23.04
C GLU A 197 25.16 -6.47 22.53
N GLN A 198 24.63 -7.10 21.47
CA GLN A 198 25.25 -8.28 20.86
C GLN A 198 26.55 -7.93 20.17
N ALA A 199 26.58 -6.83 19.41
CA ALA A 199 27.78 -6.35 18.75
C ALA A 199 28.86 -5.96 19.77
N SER A 200 28.49 -5.32 20.89
CA SER A 200 29.43 -5.00 21.96
C SER A 200 30.06 -6.25 22.58
N LYS A 201 29.26 -7.30 22.85
CA LYS A 201 29.76 -8.59 23.36
C LYS A 201 30.69 -9.28 22.35
N LEU A 202 30.27 -9.36 21.09
CA LEU A 202 31.06 -10.00 20.02
C LEU A 202 32.34 -9.22 19.70
N ALA A 203 32.32 -7.90 19.79
CA ALA A 203 33.52 -7.07 19.65
C ALA A 203 34.51 -7.26 20.81
N ALA A 204 34.01 -7.55 22.02
CA ALA A 204 34.86 -7.87 23.17
C ALA A 204 35.44 -9.29 23.09
N GLU A 205 34.73 -10.25 22.49
CA GLU A 205 35.22 -11.61 22.26
C GLU A 205 36.24 -11.73 21.12
N ASN A 206 36.17 -10.83 20.13
CA ASN A 206 37.06 -10.80 18.95
C ASN A 206 38.30 -9.89 19.11
N LYS A 207 38.51 -9.31 20.30
CA LYS A 207 39.64 -8.40 20.61
C LYS A 207 40.79 -9.13 21.30
#